data_AF-A0A9D6LCQ1-F1
#
_entry.id   AF-A0A9D6LCQ1-F1
#
_cell.length_a   1.000
_cell.length_b   1.000
_cell.length_c   1.000
_cell.angle_alpha   90.00
_cell.angle_beta   90.00
_cell.angle_gamma   90.00
#
_symmetry.space_group_name_H-M   'P 1'
#
loop_
_entity.id
_entity.type
_entity.pdbx_description
1 polymer ?
#
loop_
_entity_poly.entity_id
_entity_poly.type
_entity_poly.pdbx_seq_one_letter_code
_entity_poly.pdbx_strand_id
1 'polypeptide(L)'
;MPSKGRLRWGQIYDNIYGFIRLTTTEEAIINSPYYQRLRWIKQLGFATYIFDGAEHTRFAHAIGAMHSADQMVRSIGRAVADDKLFDT
;
A
#
# COMPACT_ATOMS: atom_id res chain seq x y z
N MET A 1 -0.63 -14.49 -32.83
CA MET A 1 0.50 -14.83 -31.92
C MET A 1 0.34 -14.00 -30.65
N PRO A 2 0.40 -14.58 -29.44
CA PRO A 2 -0.16 -13.96 -28.24
C PRO A 2 0.60 -12.67 -27.86
N SER A 3 -0.15 -11.62 -27.55
CA SER A 3 0.32 -10.30 -27.15
C SER A 3 1.06 -10.37 -25.81
N LYS A 4 2.30 -9.85 -25.78
CA LYS A 4 3.14 -9.68 -24.59
C LYS A 4 2.30 -9.20 -23.40
N GLY A 5 2.26 -10.01 -22.34
CA GLY A 5 1.68 -9.63 -21.05
C GLY A 5 2.40 -8.41 -20.51
N ARG A 6 1.74 -7.26 -20.60
CA ARG A 6 2.15 -6.04 -19.90
C ARG A 6 2.03 -6.34 -18.41
N LEU A 7 3.14 -6.42 -17.70
CA LEU A 7 3.13 -6.39 -16.22
C LEU A 7 2.25 -5.19 -15.82
N ARG A 8 1.15 -5.44 -15.10
CA ARG A 8 0.31 -4.36 -14.59
C ARG A 8 1.09 -3.70 -13.45
N TRP A 9 1.85 -2.67 -13.80
CA TRP A 9 2.33 -1.67 -12.84
C TRP A 9 1.12 -1.12 -12.05
N GLY A 10 1.29 -0.82 -10.76
CA GLY A 10 0.20 -0.36 -9.88
C GLY A 10 -0.37 -1.40 -8.89
N GLN A 11 0.43 -2.35 -8.41
CA GLN A 11 0.07 -3.20 -7.27
C GLN A 11 1.27 -3.39 -6.33
N ILE A 12 0.99 -3.52 -5.04
CA ILE A 12 1.99 -3.89 -4.03
C ILE A 12 1.50 -5.08 -3.21
N TYR A 13 2.42 -5.98 -2.86
CA TYR A 13 2.13 -7.11 -1.98
C TYR A 13 2.34 -6.72 -0.51
N ASP A 14 1.32 -6.94 0.30
CA ASP A 14 1.33 -6.78 1.75
C ASP A 14 1.07 -8.15 2.42
N ASN A 15 1.75 -8.43 3.53
CA ASN A 15 1.65 -9.73 4.22
C ASN A 15 0.29 -9.97 4.90
N ILE A 16 -0.46 -8.91 5.22
CA ILE A 16 -1.77 -8.99 5.88
C ILE A 16 -2.88 -9.00 4.83
N TYR A 17 -2.79 -8.12 3.84
CA TYR A 17 -3.88 -7.90 2.88
C TYR A 17 -3.66 -8.55 1.50
N GLY A 18 -2.50 -9.13 1.24
CA GLY A 18 -2.14 -9.66 -0.08
C GLY A 18 -1.86 -8.55 -1.09
N PHE A 19 -2.29 -8.72 -2.34
CA PHE A 19 -2.08 -7.71 -3.38
C PHE A 19 -3.05 -6.53 -3.22
N ILE A 20 -2.50 -5.37 -2.87
CA ILE A 20 -3.20 -4.09 -2.83
C ILE A 20 -2.99 -3.39 -4.16
N ARG A 21 -4.07 -2.98 -4.82
CA ARG A 21 -4.02 -2.18 -6.06
C ARG A 21 -3.80 -0.72 -5.71
N LEU A 22 -2.94 -0.05 -6.48
CA LEU A 22 -2.60 1.35 -6.31
C LEU A 22 -3.18 2.16 -7.48
N THR A 23 -3.69 3.34 -7.15
CA THR A 23 -3.93 4.40 -8.13
C THR A 23 -2.61 5.02 -8.58
N THR A 24 -2.63 5.74 -9.70
CA THR A 24 -1.46 6.49 -10.21
C THR A 24 -0.98 7.54 -9.22
N THR A 25 -1.89 8.17 -8.48
CA THR A 25 -1.55 9.16 -7.44
C THR A 25 -0.88 8.49 -6.23
N GLU A 26 -1.43 7.39 -5.74
CA GLU A 26 -0.84 6.64 -4.63
C GLU A 26 0.54 6.09 -4.99
N GLU A 27 0.70 5.54 -6.19
CA GLU A 27 1.99 5.06 -6.69
C GLU A 27 3.03 6.19 -6.74
N ALA A 28 2.66 7.37 -7.24
CA ALA A 28 3.53 8.55 -7.26
C ALA A 28 3.94 8.99 -5.85
N ILE A 29 3.01 9.03 -4.90
CA ILE A 29 3.29 9.37 -3.49
C ILE A 29 4.19 8.32 -2.86
N ILE A 30 3.89 7.03 -3.02
CA ILE A 30 4.66 5.93 -2.44
C ILE A 30 6.10 5.96 -2.98
N ASN A 31 6.30 6.26 -4.26
CA ASN A 31 7.61 6.36 -4.88
C ASN A 31 8.37 7.66 -4.56
N SER A 32 7.74 8.62 -3.88
CA SER A 32 8.42 9.84 -3.43
C SER A 32 9.46 9.56 -2.32
N PRO A 33 10.55 10.35 -2.22
CA PRO A 33 11.53 10.19 -1.15
C PRO A 33 10.89 10.38 0.24
N TYR A 34 9.86 11.22 0.33
CA TYR A 34 9.15 11.48 1.57
C TYR A 34 8.44 10.25 2.11
N TYR A 35 7.83 9.44 1.25
CA TYR A 35 7.16 8.21 1.67
C TYR A 35 8.16 7.07 1.83
N GLN A 36 9.14 6.94 0.93
CA GLN A 36 10.19 5.92 1.02
C GLN A 36 10.97 6.01 2.34
N ARG A 37 11.10 7.19 2.95
CA ARG A 37 11.71 7.38 4.28
C ARG A 37 11.12 6.47 5.37
N LEU A 38 9.84 6.08 5.24
CA LEU A 38 9.14 5.26 6.21
C LEU A 38 9.70 3.83 6.29
N ARG A 39 10.50 3.40 5.30
CA ARG A 39 11.18 2.09 5.33
C ARG A 39 12.20 1.98 6.46
N TRP A 40 12.71 3.11 6.96
CA TRP A 40 13.73 3.13 8.00
C TRP A 40 13.17 3.48 9.39
N ILE A 41 11.85 3.64 9.51
CA ILE A 41 11.19 3.94 10.79
C ILE A 41 10.48 2.68 11.27
N LYS A 42 10.98 2.06 12.35
CA LYS A 42 10.34 0.90 12.98
C LYS A 42 8.97 1.27 13.52
N GLN A 43 7.99 0.38 13.34
CA GLN A 43 6.63 0.62 13.83
C GLN A 43 6.61 0.76 15.36
N LEU A 44 7.30 -0.16 16.05
CA LEU A 44 7.34 -0.24 17.52
C LEU A 44 8.61 0.36 18.14
N GLY A 45 9.42 1.10 17.37
CA GLY A 45 10.64 1.74 17.88
C GLY A 45 11.60 0.75 18.54
N PHE A 46 12.04 1.07 19.76
CA PHE A 46 12.99 0.25 20.53
C PHE A 46 12.44 -1.12 20.97
N ALA A 47 11.11 -1.31 20.99
CA ALA A 47 10.54 -2.62 21.35
C ALA A 47 10.95 -3.72 20.36
N THR A 48 11.36 -3.35 19.15
CA THR A 48 11.98 -4.24 18.15
C THR A 48 13.20 -5.00 18.71
N TYR A 49 13.96 -4.41 19.64
CA TYR A 49 15.12 -5.07 20.26
C TYR A 49 14.76 -6.11 21.32
N ILE A 50 13.52 -6.09 21.82
CA ILE A 50 13.00 -7.05 22.79
C ILE A 50 12.22 -8.16 22.06
N PHE A 51 11.49 -7.79 21.01
CA PHE A 51 10.66 -8.68 20.22
C PHE A 51 11.23 -8.81 18.81
N ASP A 52 12.03 -9.85 18.58
CA ASP A 52 12.75 -10.10 17.31
C ASP A 52 11.82 -10.26 16.08
N GLY A 53 10.53 -10.56 16.29
CA GLY A 53 9.53 -10.59 15.21
C GLY A 53 8.95 -9.21 14.84
N ALA A 54 9.23 -8.16 15.62
CA ALA A 54 8.66 -6.83 15.45
C ALA A 54 9.43 -5.97 14.43
N GLU A 55 9.96 -6.59 13.37
CA GLU A 55 10.82 -5.93 12.37
C GLU A 55 10.08 -4.98 11.41
N HIS A 56 8.75 -5.00 11.45
CA HIS A 56 7.88 -4.22 10.58
C HIS A 56 8.10 -2.70 10.72
N THR A 57 7.95 -2.01 9.59
CA THR A 57 8.24 -0.58 9.46
C THR A 57 6.97 0.21 9.21
N ARG A 58 7.04 1.53 9.42
CA ARG A 58 5.93 2.45 9.13
C ARG A 58 5.52 2.43 7.66
N PHE A 59 6.41 2.01 6.75
CA PHE A 59 6.12 1.91 5.32
C PHE A 59 4.96 0.96 5.04
N ALA A 60 5.07 -0.30 5.47
CA ALA A 60 4.04 -1.32 5.23
C ALA A 60 2.75 -0.97 5.98
N HIS A 61 2.88 -0.50 7.23
CA HIS A 61 1.73 -0.10 8.03
C HIS A 61 0.91 1.02 7.38
N ALA A 62 1.57 2.05 6.82
CA ALA A 62 0.87 3.14 6.16
C ALA A 62 0.14 2.69 4.89
N ILE A 63 0.69 1.72 4.14
CA ILE A 63 0.01 1.11 2.99
C ILE A 63 -1.24 0.34 3.46
N GLY A 64 -1.10 -0.48 4.51
CA GLY A 64 -2.23 -1.19 5.10
C GLY A 64 -3.32 -0.24 5.64
N ALA A 65 -2.93 0.90 6.21
CA ALA A 65 -3.88 1.93 6.67
C ALA A 65 -4.63 2.59 5.50
N MET A 66 -3.92 2.90 4.41
CA MET A 66 -4.54 3.41 3.17
C MET A 66 -5.55 2.41 2.61
N HIS A 67 -5.18 1.13 2.51
CA HIS A 67 -6.11 0.08 2.08
C HIS A 67 -7.33 -0.04 3.01
N SER A 68 -7.11 -0.02 4.32
CA SER A 68 -8.20 -0.09 5.30
C SER A 68 -9.16 1.10 5.18
N ALA A 69 -8.64 2.30 4.92
CA ALA A 69 -9.46 3.50 4.72
C ALA A 69 -10.34 3.38 3.48
N ASP A 70 -9.82 2.87 2.35
CA ASP A 70 -10.62 2.61 1.14
C ASP A 70 -11.75 1.61 1.42
N GLN A 71 -11.43 0.50 2.10
CA GLN A 71 -12.43 -0.51 2.49
C GLN A 71 -13.53 0.08 3.40
N MET A 72 -13.16 0.95 4.34
CA MET A 72 -14.14 1.67 5.18
C MET A 72 -15.05 2.57 4.34
N VAL A 73 -14.49 3.38 3.44
CA VAL A 73 -15.27 4.28 2.56
C VAL A 73 -16.20 3.48 1.62
N ARG A 74 -15.75 2.32 1.14
CA ARG A 74 -16.57 1.36 0.39
C ARG A 74 -17.73 0.82 1.21
N SER A 75 -17.49 0.44 2.46
CA SER A 75 -18.51 -0.14 3.33
C SER A 75 -19.69 0.80 3.61
N ILE A 76 -19.46 2.12 3.57
CA ILE A 76 -20.51 3.14 3.76
C ILE A 76 -21.10 3.64 2.43
N GLY A 77 -20.78 3.01 1.31
CA GLY A 77 -21.31 3.35 -0.01
C GLY A 77 -20.84 4.71 -0.54
N ARG A 78 -19.67 5.19 -0.11
CA ARG A 78 -19.11 6.49 -0.52
C ARG A 78 -17.88 6.37 -1.41
N ALA A 79 -17.47 5.16 -1.76
CA ALA A 79 -16.33 4.93 -2.63
C ALA A 79 -16.62 5.31 -4.08
N VAL A 80 -15.58 5.80 -4.75
CA VAL A 80 -15.58 5.99 -6.20
C VAL A 80 -15.52 4.61 -6.87
N ALA A 81 -16.22 4.45 -7.99
CA ALA A 81 -16.22 3.21 -8.75
C ALA A 81 -14.81 2.88 -9.30
N ASP A 82 -14.46 1.60 -9.34
CA ASP A 82 -13.09 1.14 -9.63
C ASP A 82 -12.60 1.52 -11.04
N ASP A 83 -13.51 1.54 -12.02
CA ASP A 83 -13.23 2.02 -13.37
C ASP A 83 -12.75 3.47 -13.34
N LYS A 84 -13.37 4.32 -12.54
CA LYS A 84 -13.00 5.74 -12.44
C LYS A 84 -11.78 5.97 -11.55
N LEU A 85 -11.58 5.14 -10.53
CA LEU A 85 -10.51 5.31 -9.56
C LEU A 85 -9.15 4.85 -10.10
N PHE A 86 -9.13 3.79 -10.92
CA PHE A 86 -7.90 3.15 -11.37
C PHE A 86 -7.58 3.32 -12.87
N ASP A 87 -8.48 3.86 -13.71
CA ASP A 87 -8.20 4.14 -15.14
C ASP A 87 -7.74 5.59 -15.43
N THR A 88 -7.30 6.34 -14.41
CA THR A 88 -6.64 7.65 -14.54
C THR A 88 -5.14 7.58 -14.73
#